data_AF-A0AAV2DKQ4-F1
#
_entry.id   AF-A0AAV2DKQ4-F1
#
_cell.length_a   1.000
_cell.length_b   1.000
_cell.length_c   1.000
_cell.angle_alpha   90.00
_cell.angle_beta   90.00
_cell.angle_gamma   90.00
#
_symmetry.space_group_name_H-M   'P 1'
#
loop_
_entity.id
_entity.type
_entity.pdbx_description
1 polymer ?
#
loop_
_entity_poly.entity_id
_entity_poly.type
_entity_poly.pdbx_seq_one_letter_code
_entity_poly.pdbx_strand_id
1 'polypeptide(L)'
;MSKNRKAGKVRRRDRLSRLPEPIIHHILSFLDSKSSVQTSVLSRFWRCVWKHVPALEFNQYYFQDYSSFRRYVGKVLSRRYPLNLRKVSFLDRQLRSEGRDDSLVIRVIRHALYHDAQRLLIVTVNDMTTPDTYRFSDLFGSISSCNLKTLELEGFDLDRGFGSPGFRALTTLDLLTCLVACDQEVLEPFSNFSCLKHLSMRDCRGYESSRLVDDRSIRIYGLELLSLTLDSVEFDKIEIYAPKLKCFSVQEDVEYLRCSLSLPSLDHAEIGVHEGTPVSVEDDRESITLQLISVFHGLRNAKSLKLYGVTTVEVLSKFCELLENQPSPFPKLESLILDSKTEIVPYKLVNYFFKGSSCASPNILYVSTPS
;
A
#
# COMPACT_ATOMS: atom_id res chain seq x y z
N MET A 1 70.76 -22.94 26.04
CA MET A 1 70.00 -22.11 25.08
C MET A 1 68.72 -22.84 24.70
N SER A 2 67.55 -22.31 25.06
CA SER A 2 66.34 -22.35 24.21
C SER A 2 65.30 -21.42 24.82
N LYS A 3 65.23 -20.20 24.31
CA LYS A 3 64.19 -19.21 24.64
C LYS A 3 62.96 -19.59 23.84
N ASN A 4 61.97 -20.21 24.46
CA ASN A 4 60.67 -20.40 23.82
C ASN A 4 59.84 -19.11 23.96
N ARG A 5 59.93 -18.26 22.93
CA ARG A 5 59.12 -17.04 22.78
C ARG A 5 57.64 -17.46 22.69
N LYS A 6 56.87 -17.19 23.76
CA LYS A 6 55.41 -17.12 23.66
C LYS A 6 55.07 -15.97 22.70
N ALA A 7 54.78 -16.31 21.45
CA ALA A 7 54.18 -15.37 20.51
C ALA A 7 52.85 -14.89 21.10
N GLY A 8 52.82 -13.64 21.56
CA GLY A 8 51.60 -12.98 21.99
C GLY A 8 50.63 -12.94 20.83
N LYS A 9 49.63 -13.82 20.83
CA LYS A 9 48.51 -13.78 19.90
C LYS A 9 47.77 -12.48 20.19
N VAL A 10 48.06 -11.42 19.43
CA VAL A 10 47.27 -10.18 19.45
C VAL A 10 45.85 -10.59 19.08
N ARG A 11 44.97 -10.75 20.08
CA ARG A 11 43.54 -10.90 19.85
C ARG A 11 43.13 -9.67 19.06
N ARG A 12 42.86 -9.82 17.76
CA ARG A 12 42.15 -8.82 16.96
C ARG A 12 40.89 -8.48 17.78
N ARG A 13 40.90 -7.31 18.41
CA ARG A 13 39.81 -6.88 19.28
C ARG A 13 38.56 -6.79 18.41
N ASP A 14 37.47 -7.43 18.84
CA ASP A 14 36.17 -7.31 18.19
C ASP A 14 35.77 -5.82 18.19
N ARG A 15 35.88 -5.19 17.02
CA ARG A 15 35.62 -3.75 16.86
C ARG A 15 34.13 -3.46 16.88
N LEU A 16 33.29 -4.42 16.47
CA LEU A 16 31.84 -4.24 16.41
C LEU A 16 31.24 -4.29 17.82
N SER A 17 31.72 -5.19 18.69
CA SER A 17 31.30 -5.21 20.11
C SER A 17 31.77 -4.02 20.95
N ARG A 18 32.61 -3.12 20.41
CA ARG A 18 33.01 -1.87 21.07
C ARG A 18 32.11 -0.68 20.71
N LEU A 19 31.23 -0.83 19.73
CA LEU A 19 30.28 0.21 19.39
C LEU A 19 29.27 0.38 20.55
N PRO A 20 28.81 1.60 20.81
CA PRO A 20 27.67 1.84 21.68
C PRO A 20 26.48 0.96 21.28
N GLU A 21 25.82 0.37 22.28
CA GLU A 21 24.70 -0.53 22.07
C GLU A 21 23.59 0.05 21.15
N PRO A 22 23.19 1.33 21.24
CA PRO A 22 22.22 1.92 20.31
C PRO A 22 22.64 1.85 18.83
N ILE A 23 23.93 2.00 18.53
CA ILE A 23 24.45 1.90 17.17
C ILE A 23 24.36 0.46 16.66
N ILE A 24 24.63 -0.51 17.54
CA ILE A 24 24.52 -1.92 17.18
C ILE A 24 23.06 -2.30 16.90
N HIS A 25 22.11 -1.85 17.73
CA HIS A 25 20.68 -2.07 17.49
C HIS A 25 20.21 -1.41 16.20
N HIS A 26 20.74 -0.23 15.89
CA HIS A 26 20.45 0.44 14.63
C HIS A 26 20.96 -0.37 13.42
N ILE A 27 22.21 -0.86 13.47
CA ILE A 27 22.76 -1.74 12.42
C ILE A 27 21.91 -3.01 12.27
N LEU A 28 21.60 -3.69 13.37
CA LEU A 28 20.78 -4.91 13.34
C LEU A 28 19.33 -4.66 12.90
N SER A 29 18.81 -3.44 13.04
CA SER A 29 17.46 -3.09 12.58
C SER A 29 17.31 -3.06 11.06
N PHE A 30 18.43 -3.08 10.31
CA PHE A 30 18.45 -3.25 8.85
C PHE A 30 18.49 -4.71 8.42
N LEU A 31 18.69 -5.65 9.34
CA LEU A 31 18.68 -7.08 9.06
C LEU A 31 17.29 -7.67 9.32
N ASP A 32 16.95 -8.73 8.58
CA ASP A 32 15.82 -9.56 8.95
C ASP A 32 16.05 -10.25 10.31
N SER A 33 14.98 -10.69 10.99
CA SER A 33 15.13 -11.27 12.34
C SER A 33 16.04 -12.49 12.34
N LYS A 34 16.03 -13.30 11.27
CA LYS A 34 16.80 -14.55 11.20
C LYS A 34 18.28 -14.24 11.16
N SER A 35 18.69 -13.30 10.31
CA SER A 35 20.06 -12.80 10.25
C SER A 35 20.49 -12.13 11.57
N SER A 36 19.61 -11.33 12.18
CA SER A 36 19.86 -10.69 13.48
C SER A 36 20.09 -11.73 14.59
N VAL A 37 19.25 -12.77 14.69
CA VAL A 37 19.42 -13.88 15.62
C VAL A 37 20.69 -14.66 15.35
N GLN A 38 21.08 -14.87 14.08
CA GLN A 38 22.30 -15.59 13.72
C GLN A 38 23.57 -14.90 14.23
N THR A 39 23.57 -13.57 14.41
CA THR A 39 24.70 -12.86 15.04
C THR A 39 25.02 -13.36 16.45
N SER A 40 24.08 -14.04 17.13
CA SER A 40 24.27 -14.62 18.46
C SER A 40 25.43 -15.63 18.57
N VAL A 41 25.88 -16.19 17.45
CA VAL A 41 27.03 -17.11 17.41
C VAL A 41 28.38 -16.41 17.50
N LEU A 42 28.43 -15.10 17.23
CA LEU A 42 29.68 -14.33 17.15
C LEU A 42 30.35 -14.17 18.52
N SER A 43 29.58 -13.89 19.57
CA SER A 43 30.10 -13.82 20.94
C SER A 43 29.00 -13.88 22.00
N ARG A 44 29.38 -13.95 23.28
CA ARG A 44 28.43 -13.88 24.41
C ARG A 44 27.65 -12.56 24.43
N PHE A 45 28.24 -11.47 23.95
CA PHE A 45 27.59 -10.17 23.85
C PHE A 45 26.47 -10.20 22.80
N TRP A 46 26.78 -10.62 21.57
CA TRP A 46 25.81 -10.71 20.47
C TRP A 46 24.64 -11.65 20.74
N ARG A 47 24.83 -12.66 21.60
CA ARG A 47 23.76 -13.55 22.06
C ARG A 47 22.60 -12.81 22.77
N CYS A 48 22.88 -11.67 23.38
CA CYS A 48 21.88 -10.85 24.07
C CYS A 48 21.44 -9.63 23.26
N VAL A 49 22.30 -9.10 22.39
CA VAL A 49 22.02 -7.87 21.61
C VAL A 49 20.77 -8.04 20.76
N TRP A 50 20.67 -9.11 19.95
CA TRP A 50 19.54 -9.27 19.03
C TRP A 50 18.17 -9.21 19.73
N LYS A 51 18.11 -9.58 21.02
CA LYS A 51 16.89 -9.59 21.82
C LYS A 51 16.31 -8.19 22.09
N HIS A 52 17.08 -7.12 21.87
CA HIS A 52 16.65 -5.73 22.07
C HIS A 52 16.34 -5.01 20.76
N VAL A 53 16.56 -5.63 19.59
CA VAL A 53 16.46 -4.97 18.28
C VAL A 53 15.03 -4.53 18.01
N PRO A 54 14.69 -3.25 17.83
CA PRO A 54 13.29 -2.78 17.77
C PRO A 54 12.54 -3.16 16.48
N ALA A 55 13.18 -3.87 15.55
CA ALA A 55 12.56 -4.33 14.31
C ALA A 55 12.48 -5.86 14.30
N LEU A 56 11.29 -6.40 14.01
CA LEU A 56 11.06 -7.82 13.79
C LEU A 56 10.57 -8.03 12.36
N GLU A 57 11.27 -8.86 11.62
CA GLU A 57 10.86 -9.33 10.30
C GLU A 57 10.82 -10.86 10.27
N PHE A 58 9.67 -11.40 9.92
CA PHE A 58 9.41 -12.82 9.80
C PHE A 58 8.94 -13.10 8.38
N ASN A 59 9.69 -13.92 7.67
CA ASN A 59 9.36 -14.31 6.31
C ASN A 59 9.46 -15.83 6.18
N GLN A 60 8.32 -16.47 5.89
CA GLN A 60 8.24 -17.91 5.75
C GLN A 60 9.16 -18.45 4.64
N TYR A 61 9.43 -17.67 3.58
CA TYR A 61 10.22 -18.11 2.43
C TYR A 61 11.69 -18.38 2.80
N TYR A 62 12.13 -17.96 3.98
CA TYR A 62 13.46 -18.28 4.51
C TYR A 62 13.54 -19.67 5.16
N PHE A 63 12.46 -20.44 5.18
CA PHE A 63 12.39 -21.73 5.85
C PHE A 63 11.94 -22.82 4.86
N GLN A 64 12.47 -24.03 5.03
CA GLN A 64 12.13 -25.18 4.18
C GLN A 64 10.72 -25.71 4.46
N ASP A 65 10.26 -25.55 5.70
CA ASP A 65 8.97 -26.03 6.17
C ASP A 65 8.35 -25.05 7.19
N TYR A 66 7.02 -25.05 7.26
CA TYR A 66 6.26 -24.16 8.13
C TYR A 66 6.44 -24.44 9.61
N SER A 67 6.65 -25.71 10.00
CA SER A 67 6.86 -26.08 11.40
C SER A 67 8.15 -25.44 11.93
N SER A 68 9.19 -25.40 11.12
CA SER A 68 10.44 -24.70 11.40
C SER A 68 10.24 -23.19 11.51
N PHE A 69 9.49 -22.58 10.59
CA PHE A 69 9.14 -21.16 10.64
C PHE A 69 8.37 -20.82 11.92
N ARG A 70 7.26 -21.52 12.18
CA ARG A 70 6.42 -21.36 13.39
C ARG A 70 7.23 -21.49 14.67
N ARG A 71 8.05 -22.53 14.78
CA ARG A 71 8.93 -22.75 15.95
C ARG A 71 9.96 -21.63 16.09
N TYR A 72 10.50 -21.13 14.98
CA TYR A 72 11.43 -20.01 14.98
C TYR A 72 10.75 -18.73 15.49
N VAL A 73 9.61 -18.34 14.91
CA VAL A 73 8.84 -17.17 15.33
C VAL A 73 8.48 -17.27 16.81
N GLY A 74 7.94 -18.40 17.26
CA GLY A 74 7.61 -18.62 18.67
C GLY A 74 8.80 -18.49 19.62
N LYS A 75 10.01 -18.92 19.20
CA LYS A 75 11.25 -18.75 19.96
C LYS A 75 11.73 -17.30 19.99
N VAL A 76 11.60 -16.55 18.89
CA VAL A 76 11.97 -15.13 18.84
C VAL A 76 11.07 -14.32 19.77
N LEU A 77 9.75 -14.46 19.62
CA LEU A 77 8.77 -13.71 20.42
C LEU A 77 8.90 -13.98 21.93
N SER A 78 9.26 -15.21 22.32
CA SER A 78 9.41 -15.59 23.74
C SER A 78 10.76 -15.22 24.37
N ARG A 79 11.80 -14.95 23.58
CA ARG A 79 13.17 -14.71 24.09
C ARG A 79 13.61 -13.26 23.99
N ARG A 80 12.83 -12.43 23.29
CA ARG A 80 13.03 -10.99 23.17
C ARG A 80 12.84 -10.30 24.53
N TYR A 81 13.52 -9.18 24.75
CA TYR A 81 13.19 -8.29 25.85
C TYR A 81 11.88 -7.54 25.57
N PRO A 82 11.09 -7.21 26.60
CA PRO A 82 9.80 -6.53 26.48
C PRO A 82 10.00 -5.03 26.23
N LEU A 83 10.63 -4.70 25.10
CA LEU A 83 10.88 -3.34 24.65
C LEU A 83 9.95 -2.99 23.50
N ASN A 84 9.62 -1.71 23.39
CA ASN A 84 8.75 -1.20 22.34
C ASN A 84 9.33 -1.52 20.95
N LEU A 85 8.42 -1.89 20.06
CA LEU A 85 8.74 -2.24 18.69
C LEU A 85 8.58 -1.00 17.80
N ARG A 86 9.51 -0.84 16.88
CA ARG A 86 9.40 0.16 15.81
C ARG A 86 8.65 -0.44 14.61
N LYS A 87 9.01 -1.66 14.22
CA LYS A 87 8.46 -2.34 13.05
C LYS A 87 8.26 -3.82 13.35
N VAL A 88 7.12 -4.36 12.94
CA VAL A 88 6.88 -5.79 12.81
C VAL A 88 6.40 -6.09 11.38
N SER A 89 7.09 -6.99 10.68
CA SER A 89 6.66 -7.56 9.41
C SER A 89 6.51 -9.07 9.53
N PHE A 90 5.40 -9.60 9.04
CA PHE A 90 5.08 -11.03 9.04
C PHE A 90 4.52 -11.45 7.70
N LEU A 91 5.26 -12.29 6.98
CA LEU A 91 4.89 -12.82 5.67
C LEU A 91 4.63 -14.32 5.80
N ASP A 92 3.37 -14.69 5.62
CA ASP A 92 2.83 -16.04 5.72
C ASP A 92 1.87 -16.33 4.53
N ARG A 93 2.47 -16.65 3.38
CA ARG A 93 1.77 -16.96 2.11
C ARG A 93 1.70 -18.47 1.81
N GLN A 94 1.74 -19.36 2.79
CA GLN A 94 1.62 -20.79 2.48
C GLN A 94 0.16 -21.15 2.20
N LEU A 95 -0.11 -21.67 0.99
CA LEU A 95 -1.41 -22.25 0.62
C LEU A 95 -1.74 -23.37 1.61
N ARG A 96 -2.82 -23.17 2.37
CA ARG A 96 -3.23 -24.09 3.44
C ARG A 96 -3.86 -25.33 2.81
N SER A 97 -3.12 -26.42 2.72
CA SER A 97 -3.68 -27.68 2.23
C SER A 97 -4.42 -28.48 3.29
N GLU A 98 -4.34 -28.15 4.59
CA GLU A 98 -5.10 -28.82 5.67
C GLU A 98 -4.95 -28.05 7.00
N GLY A 99 -6.07 -27.69 7.65
CA GLY A 99 -6.13 -27.17 9.03
C GLY A 99 -5.77 -25.69 9.20
N ARG A 100 -6.78 -24.86 9.45
CA ARG A 100 -6.65 -23.42 9.74
C ARG A 100 -6.01 -23.20 11.12
N ASP A 101 -4.69 -22.97 11.20
CA ASP A 101 -4.00 -22.57 12.44
C ASP A 101 -3.65 -21.07 12.43
N ASP A 102 -4.61 -20.25 12.84
CA ASP A 102 -4.46 -18.79 12.93
C ASP A 102 -3.65 -18.34 14.16
N SER A 103 -3.29 -19.26 15.04
CA SER A 103 -2.68 -18.90 16.32
C SER A 103 -1.33 -18.21 16.16
N LEU A 104 -0.59 -18.48 15.08
CA LEU A 104 0.70 -17.83 14.85
C LEU A 104 0.52 -16.35 14.46
N VAL A 105 -0.34 -16.06 13.47
CA VAL A 105 -0.59 -14.68 13.02
C VAL A 105 -1.24 -13.86 14.12
N ILE A 106 -2.23 -14.41 14.85
CA ILE A 106 -2.84 -13.77 16.03
C ILE A 106 -1.78 -13.44 17.07
N ARG A 107 -0.87 -14.39 17.36
CA ARG A 107 0.19 -14.19 18.34
C ARG A 107 1.16 -13.10 17.93
N VAL A 108 1.50 -13.01 16.63
CA VAL A 108 2.39 -11.97 16.10
C VAL A 108 1.72 -10.60 16.19
N ILE A 109 0.46 -10.47 15.76
CA ILE A 109 -0.32 -9.23 15.85
C ILE A 109 -0.41 -8.79 17.31
N ARG A 110 -0.84 -9.66 18.23
CA ARG A 110 -0.93 -9.36 19.65
C ARG A 110 0.41 -8.92 20.24
N HIS A 111 1.50 -9.59 19.87
CA HIS A 111 2.83 -9.21 20.34
C HIS A 111 3.24 -7.83 19.83
N ALA A 112 2.96 -7.53 18.55
CA ALA A 112 3.24 -6.21 17.98
C ALA A 112 2.46 -5.11 18.69
N LEU A 113 1.15 -5.31 18.90
CA LEU A 113 0.28 -4.33 19.55
C LEU A 113 0.61 -4.17 21.05
N TYR A 114 0.89 -5.27 21.77
CA TYR A 114 1.26 -5.24 23.19
C TYR A 114 2.60 -4.53 23.44
N HIS A 115 3.53 -4.58 22.48
CA HIS A 115 4.81 -3.88 22.55
C HIS A 115 4.82 -2.60 21.71
N ASP A 116 3.67 -1.94 21.55
CA ASP A 116 3.54 -0.59 20.97
C ASP A 116 4.25 -0.42 19.60
N ALA A 117 4.09 -1.40 18.72
CA ALA A 117 4.63 -1.33 17.37
C ALA A 117 4.14 -0.06 16.63
N GLN A 118 5.07 0.70 16.05
CA GLN A 118 4.73 1.88 15.26
C GLN A 118 4.33 1.55 13.82
N ARG A 119 4.85 0.45 13.28
CA ARG A 119 4.54 -0.07 11.95
C ARG A 119 4.27 -1.56 12.02
N LEU A 120 3.16 -2.00 11.44
CA LEU A 120 2.76 -3.39 11.36
C LEU A 120 2.45 -3.74 9.90
N LEU A 121 3.18 -4.70 9.35
CA LEU A 121 2.93 -5.32 8.05
C LEU A 121 2.55 -6.78 8.28
N ILE A 122 1.35 -7.16 7.88
CA ILE A 122 0.93 -8.56 7.85
C ILE A 122 0.56 -8.93 6.42
N VAL A 123 1.21 -9.95 5.90
CA VAL A 123 0.97 -10.50 4.57
C VAL A 123 0.53 -11.94 4.71
N THR A 124 -0.67 -12.23 4.23
CA THR A 124 -1.25 -13.57 4.22
C THR A 124 -1.49 -14.06 2.80
N VAL A 125 -1.77 -15.35 2.63
CA VAL A 125 -2.31 -15.84 1.35
C VAL A 125 -3.66 -15.20 1.12
N ASN A 126 -3.86 -14.72 -0.09
CA ASN A 126 -5.19 -14.51 -0.61
C ASN A 126 -5.46 -15.56 -1.70
N ASP A 127 -6.44 -16.43 -1.47
CA ASP A 127 -7.15 -17.05 -2.56
C ASP A 127 -8.52 -16.39 -2.63
N MET A 128 -8.62 -15.40 -3.52
CA MET A 128 -9.80 -14.55 -3.75
C MET A 128 -11.06 -15.36 -4.11
N THR A 129 -10.92 -16.67 -4.36
CA THR A 129 -12.02 -17.58 -4.70
C THR A 129 -12.51 -18.41 -3.51
N THR A 130 -11.87 -18.34 -2.34
CA THR A 130 -12.18 -19.22 -1.20
C THR A 130 -12.59 -18.46 0.07
N PRO A 131 -13.46 -19.05 0.91
CA PRO A 131 -13.81 -18.54 2.25
C PRO A 131 -12.67 -18.61 3.28
N ASP A 132 -11.43 -18.86 2.84
CA ASP A 132 -10.25 -19.01 3.69
C ASP A 132 -9.45 -17.72 3.95
N THR A 133 -9.97 -16.58 3.47
CA THR A 133 -9.38 -15.27 3.74
C THR A 133 -9.45 -14.92 5.24
N TYR A 134 -8.39 -14.31 5.77
CA TYR A 134 -8.34 -13.87 7.15
C TYR A 134 -9.25 -12.67 7.38
N ARG A 135 -10.30 -12.86 8.20
CA ARG A 135 -11.14 -11.74 8.63
C ARG A 135 -10.36 -10.84 9.59
N PHE A 136 -10.44 -9.54 9.35
CA PHE A 136 -9.78 -8.57 10.18
C PHE A 136 -10.26 -8.65 11.64
N SER A 137 -11.57 -8.74 11.85
CA SER A 137 -12.18 -8.84 13.18
C SER A 137 -11.67 -10.05 13.98
N ASP A 138 -11.45 -11.20 13.34
CA ASP A 138 -10.97 -12.43 13.99
C ASP A 138 -9.53 -12.27 14.52
N LEU A 139 -8.69 -11.56 13.78
CA LEU A 139 -7.27 -11.43 14.08
C LEU A 139 -6.95 -10.25 15.00
N PHE A 140 -7.60 -9.11 14.78
CA PHE A 140 -7.36 -7.89 15.53
C PHE A 140 -8.30 -7.74 16.75
N GLY A 141 -9.47 -8.38 16.72
CA GLY A 141 -10.46 -8.32 17.79
C GLY A 141 -10.77 -6.88 18.22
N SER A 142 -10.99 -6.67 19.52
CA SER A 142 -11.16 -5.32 20.11
C SER A 142 -9.84 -4.68 20.55
N ILE A 143 -8.70 -5.13 20.01
CA ILE A 143 -7.39 -4.62 20.44
C ILE A 143 -7.19 -3.22 19.85
N SER A 144 -6.74 -2.29 20.68
CA SER A 144 -6.42 -0.92 20.28
C SER A 144 -4.92 -0.68 20.40
N SER A 145 -4.42 0.31 19.66
CA SER A 145 -3.07 0.81 19.79
C SER A 145 -3.09 2.33 19.66
N CYS A 146 -2.40 3.00 20.59
CA CYS A 146 -2.22 4.45 20.56
C CYS A 146 -0.95 4.89 19.82
N ASN A 147 -0.10 3.94 19.40
CA ASN A 147 1.21 4.21 18.81
C ASN A 147 1.39 3.70 17.38
N LEU A 148 0.50 2.82 16.91
CA LEU A 148 0.54 2.32 15.54
C LEU A 148 0.24 3.46 14.56
N LYS A 149 1.23 3.81 13.74
CA LYS A 149 1.16 4.89 12.73
C LYS A 149 0.97 4.37 11.32
N THR A 150 1.48 3.17 11.05
CA THR A 150 1.42 2.54 9.73
C THR A 150 0.91 1.11 9.86
N LEU A 151 -0.17 0.80 9.15
CA LEU A 151 -0.74 -0.53 9.05
C LEU A 151 -0.75 -0.93 7.57
N GLU A 152 -0.09 -2.04 7.26
CA GLU A 152 -0.03 -2.62 5.93
C GLU A 152 -0.61 -4.03 6.01
N LEU A 153 -1.65 -4.29 5.22
CA LEU A 153 -2.35 -5.57 5.20
C LEU A 153 -2.38 -6.09 3.78
N GLU A 154 -2.03 -7.36 3.62
CA GLU A 154 -2.17 -8.05 2.35
C GLU A 154 -2.90 -9.38 2.53
N GLY A 155 -3.95 -9.60 1.72
CA GLY A 155 -4.72 -10.84 1.74
C GLY A 155 -5.72 -10.96 2.90
N PHE A 156 -6.38 -9.87 3.23
CA PHE A 156 -7.34 -9.78 4.35
C PHE A 156 -8.77 -9.53 3.86
N ASP A 157 -9.73 -10.08 4.60
CA ASP A 157 -11.15 -9.73 4.55
C ASP A 157 -11.42 -8.62 5.58
N LEU A 158 -11.57 -7.39 5.08
CA LEU A 158 -11.91 -6.20 5.85
C LEU A 158 -13.42 -6.19 6.07
N ASP A 159 -13.86 -7.05 6.96
CA ASP A 159 -15.24 -7.18 7.34
C ASP A 159 -15.77 -5.98 8.14
N ARG A 160 -17.04 -6.03 8.55
CA ARG A 160 -17.69 -4.93 9.31
C ARG A 160 -16.92 -4.51 10.58
N GLY A 161 -16.09 -5.39 11.12
CA GLY A 161 -15.23 -5.10 12.28
C GLY A 161 -14.01 -4.23 11.96
N PHE A 162 -13.66 -4.02 10.69
CA PHE A 162 -12.48 -3.23 10.30
C PHE A 162 -12.52 -1.78 10.77
N GLY A 163 -13.71 -1.20 10.92
CA GLY A 163 -13.90 0.14 11.49
C GLY A 163 -13.80 0.18 13.03
N SER A 164 -13.87 -0.96 13.73
CA SER A 164 -13.86 -0.97 15.21
C SER A 164 -12.50 -0.79 15.93
N PRO A 165 -11.31 -0.93 15.32
CA PRO A 165 -10.06 -0.89 16.07
C PRO A 165 -9.76 0.53 16.54
N GLY A 166 -9.33 0.65 17.79
CA GLY A 166 -8.95 1.93 18.39
C GLY A 166 -7.58 2.45 17.92
N PHE A 167 -7.25 2.41 16.63
CA PHE A 167 -5.98 2.86 16.07
C PHE A 167 -5.95 4.39 15.88
N ARG A 168 -5.97 5.11 17.01
CA ARG A 168 -6.14 6.57 17.05
C ARG A 168 -4.96 7.37 16.48
N ALA A 169 -3.80 6.75 16.34
CA ALA A 169 -2.59 7.39 15.80
C ALA A 169 -2.25 6.96 14.37
N LEU A 170 -3.13 6.16 13.74
CA LEU A 170 -2.88 5.63 12.39
C LEU A 170 -2.89 6.77 11.37
N THR A 171 -1.77 6.97 10.69
CA THR A 171 -1.62 7.99 9.64
C THR A 171 -1.53 7.40 8.24
N THR A 172 -1.14 6.13 8.13
CA THR A 172 -0.93 5.44 6.86
C THR A 172 -1.58 4.05 6.92
N LEU A 173 -2.44 3.79 5.94
CA LEU A 173 -3.06 2.50 5.71
C LEU A 173 -2.77 2.07 4.27
N ASP A 174 -2.13 0.92 4.09
CA ASP A 174 -1.90 0.30 2.77
C ASP A 174 -2.56 -1.07 2.75
N LEU A 175 -3.39 -1.28 1.75
CA LEU A 175 -4.18 -2.48 1.56
C LEU A 175 -3.81 -3.06 0.20
N LEU A 176 -3.40 -4.32 0.18
CA LEU A 176 -3.00 -5.02 -1.04
C LEU A 176 -3.77 -6.34 -1.13
N THR A 177 -4.42 -6.64 -2.25
CA THR A 177 -5.19 -7.88 -2.40
C THR A 177 -6.17 -8.09 -1.23
N CYS A 178 -6.97 -7.08 -0.89
CA CYS A 178 -7.94 -7.16 0.22
C CYS A 178 -9.38 -7.23 -0.29
N LEU A 179 -10.21 -7.99 0.43
CA LEU A 179 -11.67 -7.95 0.28
C LEU A 179 -12.21 -6.86 1.22
N VAL A 180 -13.11 -6.01 0.72
CA VAL A 180 -13.68 -4.90 1.48
C VAL A 180 -15.19 -5.05 1.53
N ALA A 181 -15.75 -5.13 2.73
CA ALA A 181 -17.20 -5.13 2.91
C ALA A 181 -17.80 -3.75 2.56
N CYS A 182 -18.78 -3.73 1.66
CA CYS A 182 -19.41 -2.51 1.12
C CYS A 182 -20.91 -2.39 1.43
N ASP A 183 -21.37 -2.98 2.53
CA ASP A 183 -22.81 -2.99 2.88
C ASP A 183 -23.35 -1.56 3.09
N GLN A 184 -24.66 -1.34 2.85
CA GLN A 184 -25.32 -0.02 3.03
C GLN A 184 -25.20 0.59 4.44
N GLU A 185 -24.85 -0.20 5.45
CA GLU A 185 -24.58 0.27 6.82
C GLU A 185 -23.09 0.57 7.07
N VAL A 186 -22.19 0.03 6.24
CA VAL A 186 -20.72 0.22 6.30
C VAL A 186 -20.30 1.09 5.12
N LEU A 187 -20.93 2.27 5.00
CA LEU A 187 -20.68 3.18 3.87
C LEU A 187 -19.27 3.76 3.87
N GLU A 188 -18.61 3.78 5.05
CA GLU A 188 -17.32 4.44 5.25
C GLU A 188 -16.37 3.55 6.07
N PRO A 189 -15.74 2.54 5.46
CA PRO A 189 -14.89 1.57 6.17
C PRO A 189 -13.68 2.20 6.87
N PHE A 190 -13.30 3.42 6.46
CA PHE A 190 -12.14 4.14 6.97
C PHE A 190 -12.47 5.28 7.95
N SER A 191 -13.76 5.55 8.20
CA SER A 191 -14.23 6.70 9.00
C SER A 191 -13.66 6.76 10.42
N ASN A 192 -13.37 5.60 11.02
CA ASN A 192 -12.86 5.51 12.38
C ASN A 192 -11.36 5.83 12.52
N PHE A 193 -10.63 5.98 11.41
CA PHE A 193 -9.22 6.38 11.43
C PHE A 193 -9.07 7.91 11.37
N SER A 194 -9.34 8.58 12.50
CA SER A 194 -9.39 10.06 12.57
C SER A 194 -8.09 10.79 12.22
N CYS A 195 -6.94 10.12 12.29
CA CYS A 195 -5.63 10.69 11.95
C CYS A 195 -5.10 10.24 10.57
N LEU A 196 -5.90 9.51 9.78
CA LEU A 196 -5.46 8.93 8.52
C LEU A 196 -5.14 10.03 7.50
N LYS A 197 -3.92 9.99 6.98
CA LYS A 197 -3.39 10.96 5.99
C LYS A 197 -3.07 10.30 4.66
N HIS A 198 -2.78 9.02 4.65
CA HIS A 198 -2.38 8.28 3.47
C HIS A 198 -3.14 6.96 3.41
N LEU A 199 -3.90 6.78 2.33
CA LEU A 199 -4.63 5.55 2.03
C LEU A 199 -4.17 5.03 0.68
N SER A 200 -3.81 3.76 0.63
CA SER A 200 -3.47 3.03 -0.60
C SER A 200 -4.28 1.75 -0.64
N MET A 201 -4.93 1.50 -1.77
CA MET A 201 -5.67 0.28 -2.05
C MET A 201 -5.21 -0.25 -3.39
N ARG A 202 -4.69 -1.48 -3.40
CA ARG A 202 -4.16 -2.14 -4.58
C ARG A 202 -4.74 -3.55 -4.70
N ASP A 203 -5.21 -3.94 -5.88
CA ASP A 203 -5.83 -5.25 -6.11
C ASP A 203 -6.99 -5.55 -5.14
N CYS A 204 -7.71 -4.52 -4.68
CA CYS A 204 -8.75 -4.65 -3.65
C CYS A 204 -10.13 -4.78 -4.27
N ARG A 205 -11.00 -5.61 -3.68
CA ARG A 205 -12.34 -5.89 -4.23
C ARG A 205 -13.45 -5.69 -3.20
N GLY A 206 -14.51 -5.01 -3.60
CA GLY A 206 -15.73 -4.88 -2.82
C GLY A 206 -16.59 -6.15 -2.83
N TYR A 207 -17.26 -6.45 -1.73
CA TYR A 207 -18.32 -7.46 -1.69
C TYR A 207 -19.48 -7.02 -0.79
N GLU A 208 -20.68 -7.52 -1.09
CA GLU A 208 -21.86 -7.36 -0.25
C GLU A 208 -21.99 -8.59 0.66
N SER A 209 -22.19 -8.37 1.96
CA SER A 209 -22.52 -9.45 2.90
C SER A 209 -24.03 -9.71 2.96
N SER A 210 -24.86 -8.71 2.68
CA SER A 210 -26.30 -8.90 2.44
C SER A 210 -26.54 -9.40 1.01
N ARG A 211 -27.67 -10.09 0.76
CA ARG A 211 -28.04 -10.60 -0.58
C ARG A 211 -29.15 -9.75 -1.21
N LEU A 212 -29.27 -8.49 -0.81
CA LEU A 212 -30.48 -7.70 -1.04
C LEU A 212 -30.32 -6.76 -2.23
N VAL A 213 -29.13 -6.21 -2.48
CA VAL A 213 -28.86 -5.33 -3.63
C VAL A 213 -27.39 -5.44 -4.01
N ASP A 214 -27.07 -5.96 -5.20
CA ASP A 214 -25.72 -6.09 -5.75
C ASP A 214 -25.10 -4.70 -6.07
N ASP A 215 -24.76 -3.95 -5.02
CA ASP A 215 -24.18 -2.61 -5.06
C ASP A 215 -22.89 -2.60 -4.24
N ARG A 216 -21.76 -2.89 -4.89
CA ARG A 216 -20.42 -2.85 -4.28
C ARG A 216 -19.85 -1.44 -4.33
N SER A 217 -20.64 -0.45 -3.88
CA SER A 217 -20.24 0.95 -3.79
C SER A 217 -19.35 1.20 -2.57
N ILE A 218 -18.26 1.95 -2.75
CA ILE A 218 -17.41 2.41 -1.64
C ILE A 218 -17.41 3.94 -1.56
N ARG A 219 -17.50 4.49 -0.34
CA ARG A 219 -17.37 5.92 -0.10
C ARG A 219 -16.14 6.23 0.76
N ILE A 220 -15.36 7.20 0.31
CA ILE A 220 -14.16 7.68 0.99
C ILE A 220 -14.36 9.16 1.34
N TYR A 221 -14.91 9.40 2.53
CA TYR A 221 -15.08 10.73 3.13
C TYR A 221 -13.91 11.07 4.06
N GLY A 222 -12.71 11.20 3.50
CA GLY A 222 -11.47 11.43 4.26
C GLY A 222 -11.17 12.91 4.47
N LEU A 223 -11.69 13.53 5.54
CA LEU A 223 -11.50 14.98 5.78
C LEU A 223 -10.02 15.39 5.95
N GLU A 224 -9.19 14.51 6.52
CA GLU A 224 -7.75 14.77 6.77
C GLU A 224 -6.81 14.08 5.78
N LEU A 225 -7.36 13.37 4.77
CA LEU A 225 -6.58 12.60 3.82
C LEU A 225 -5.75 13.55 2.94
N LEU A 226 -4.44 13.29 2.85
CA LEU A 226 -3.48 14.06 2.05
C LEU A 226 -3.08 13.33 0.77
N SER A 227 -3.07 12.00 0.80
CA SER A 227 -2.75 11.15 -0.35
C SER A 227 -3.70 9.96 -0.44
N LEU A 228 -4.15 9.67 -1.66
CA LEU A 228 -4.97 8.51 -1.98
C LEU A 228 -4.44 7.84 -3.25
N THR A 229 -4.24 6.53 -3.17
CA THR A 229 -3.87 5.68 -4.30
C THR A 229 -4.89 4.56 -4.45
N LEU A 230 -5.44 4.43 -5.65
CA LEU A 230 -6.30 3.32 -6.08
C LEU A 230 -5.62 2.65 -7.29
N ASP A 231 -5.43 1.35 -7.23
CA ASP A 231 -4.77 0.57 -8.30
C ASP A 231 -5.46 -0.79 -8.43
N SER A 232 -6.00 -1.09 -9.60
CA SER A 232 -6.68 -2.35 -9.89
C SER A 232 -7.78 -2.69 -8.86
N VAL A 233 -8.65 -1.73 -8.51
CA VAL A 233 -9.73 -1.93 -7.55
C VAL A 233 -11.07 -2.31 -8.20
N GLU A 234 -11.71 -3.36 -7.68
CA GLU A 234 -12.98 -3.88 -8.18
C GLU A 234 -14.16 -3.41 -7.30
N PHE A 235 -14.73 -2.25 -7.64
CA PHE A 235 -15.96 -1.70 -7.03
C PHE A 235 -16.96 -1.26 -8.11
N ASP A 236 -18.26 -1.36 -7.83
CA ASP A 236 -19.29 -0.94 -8.80
C ASP A 236 -19.37 0.58 -8.93
N LYS A 237 -19.00 1.30 -7.86
CA LYS A 237 -18.95 2.76 -7.79
C LYS A 237 -18.00 3.22 -6.68
N ILE A 238 -17.24 4.28 -6.95
CA ILE A 238 -16.32 4.87 -5.98
C ILE A 238 -16.68 6.35 -5.79
N GLU A 239 -17.07 6.75 -4.58
CA GLU A 239 -17.36 8.14 -4.24
C GLU A 239 -16.28 8.70 -3.31
N ILE A 240 -15.58 9.75 -3.74
CA ILE A 240 -14.46 10.32 -3.00
C ILE A 240 -14.73 11.79 -2.72
N TYR A 241 -14.77 12.13 -1.43
CA TYR A 241 -14.80 13.49 -0.94
C TYR A 241 -13.66 13.65 0.06
N ALA A 242 -12.59 14.31 -0.39
CA ALA A 242 -11.37 14.49 0.38
C ALA A 242 -10.90 15.94 0.25
N PRO A 243 -11.43 16.87 1.08
CA PRO A 243 -11.23 18.30 0.90
C PRO A 243 -9.78 18.76 1.10
N LYS A 244 -8.95 18.00 1.81
CA LYS A 244 -7.53 18.29 2.07
C LYS A 244 -6.56 17.51 1.17
N LEU A 245 -7.09 16.68 0.26
CA LEU A 245 -6.27 15.79 -0.57
C LEU A 245 -5.32 16.60 -1.46
N LYS A 246 -4.04 16.25 -1.44
CA LYS A 246 -2.97 16.89 -2.21
C LYS A 246 -2.51 16.03 -3.38
N CYS A 247 -2.45 14.72 -3.17
CA CYS A 247 -2.03 13.75 -4.17
C CYS A 247 -3.14 12.71 -4.37
N PHE A 248 -3.50 12.48 -5.62
CA PHE A 248 -4.43 11.42 -6.02
C PHE A 248 -3.80 10.60 -7.15
N SER A 249 -3.83 9.28 -7.01
CA SER A 249 -3.36 8.35 -8.04
C SER A 249 -4.45 7.31 -8.28
N VAL A 250 -4.81 7.09 -9.54
CA VAL A 250 -5.73 6.04 -9.94
C VAL A 250 -5.16 5.29 -11.14
N GLN A 251 -5.06 3.97 -11.04
CA GLN A 251 -4.73 3.11 -12.18
C GLN A 251 -5.74 1.98 -12.25
N GLU A 252 -6.60 2.00 -13.27
CA GLU A 252 -7.70 1.05 -13.35
C GLU A 252 -7.90 0.55 -14.78
N ASP A 253 -8.52 -0.62 -14.89
CA ASP A 253 -9.16 -1.00 -16.14
C ASP A 253 -10.30 0.00 -16.44
N VAL A 254 -10.42 0.39 -17.70
CA VAL A 254 -11.33 1.48 -18.10
C VAL A 254 -12.77 1.24 -17.63
N GLU A 255 -13.22 -0.01 -17.72
CA GLU A 255 -14.59 -0.43 -17.39
C GLU A 255 -14.96 -0.17 -15.91
N TYR A 256 -13.96 0.00 -15.04
CA TYR A 256 -14.11 0.20 -13.60
C TYR A 256 -13.88 1.67 -13.16
N LEU A 257 -13.64 2.61 -14.08
CA LEU A 257 -13.44 4.04 -13.78
C LEU A 257 -14.75 4.79 -13.44
N ARG A 258 -15.56 4.25 -12.52
CA ARG A 258 -16.82 4.85 -12.05
C ARG A 258 -16.60 5.68 -10.78
N CYS A 259 -15.71 6.67 -10.89
CA CYS A 259 -15.35 7.55 -9.79
C CYS A 259 -16.17 8.85 -9.80
N SER A 260 -16.76 9.19 -8.65
CA SER A 260 -17.29 10.53 -8.36
C SER A 260 -16.31 11.25 -7.43
N LEU A 261 -15.68 12.32 -7.92
CA LEU A 261 -14.57 12.97 -7.23
C LEU A 261 -14.91 14.41 -6.82
N SER A 262 -14.65 14.74 -5.56
CA SER A 262 -14.68 16.11 -5.04
C SER A 262 -13.39 16.41 -4.27
N LEU A 263 -12.43 16.99 -5.00
CA LEU A 263 -11.04 17.18 -4.56
C LEU A 263 -10.61 18.66 -4.69
N PRO A 264 -11.11 19.57 -3.83
CA PRO A 264 -10.89 21.01 -3.95
C PRO A 264 -9.43 21.47 -3.75
N SER A 265 -8.64 20.74 -2.96
CA SER A 265 -7.26 21.11 -2.60
C SER A 265 -6.16 20.39 -3.38
N LEU A 266 -6.55 19.62 -4.41
CA LEU A 266 -5.66 18.75 -5.16
C LEU A 266 -4.53 19.53 -5.83
N ASP A 267 -3.29 19.08 -5.66
CA ASP A 267 -2.11 19.66 -6.31
C ASP A 267 -1.56 18.73 -7.40
N HIS A 268 -1.52 17.41 -7.13
CA HIS A 268 -0.97 16.40 -8.03
C HIS A 268 -1.98 15.28 -8.29
N ALA A 269 -2.17 14.95 -9.57
CA ALA A 269 -2.98 13.82 -10.00
C ALA A 269 -2.17 12.90 -10.92
N GLU A 270 -2.27 11.60 -10.69
CA GLU A 270 -1.77 10.57 -11.60
C GLU A 270 -2.95 9.71 -12.06
N ILE A 271 -3.10 9.52 -13.37
CA ILE A 271 -4.09 8.60 -13.95
C ILE A 271 -3.38 7.62 -14.85
N GLY A 272 -3.66 6.34 -14.64
CA GLY A 272 -3.31 5.26 -15.54
C GLY A 272 -4.52 4.41 -15.90
N VAL A 273 -4.42 3.77 -17.05
CA VAL A 273 -5.44 2.88 -17.59
C VAL A 273 -4.76 1.58 -17.96
N HIS A 274 -5.24 0.43 -17.48
CA HIS A 274 -4.65 -0.86 -17.85
C HIS A 274 -4.95 -1.25 -19.30
N GLU A 275 -4.09 -2.08 -19.89
CA GLU A 275 -4.30 -2.71 -21.20
C GLU A 275 -5.32 -3.85 -21.05
N GLY A 276 -6.59 -3.49 -20.90
CA GLY A 276 -7.69 -4.44 -20.79
C GLY A 276 -7.91 -5.24 -22.09
N THR A 277 -8.69 -6.31 -22.00
CA THR A 277 -9.12 -7.13 -23.15
C THR A 277 -9.66 -6.25 -24.28
N PRO A 278 -9.46 -6.60 -25.56
CA PRO A 278 -9.86 -5.76 -26.68
C PRO A 278 -11.35 -5.42 -26.59
N VAL A 279 -11.67 -4.16 -26.27
CA VAL A 279 -13.04 -3.64 -26.27
C VAL A 279 -13.60 -3.89 -27.66
N SER A 280 -14.56 -4.81 -27.74
CA SER A 280 -14.99 -5.49 -28.96
C SER A 280 -16.01 -4.70 -29.78
N VAL A 281 -16.44 -3.51 -29.29
CA VAL A 281 -17.43 -2.67 -29.97
C VAL A 281 -16.99 -1.19 -29.94
N GLU A 282 -17.26 -0.44 -31.02
CA GLU A 282 -16.97 0.99 -31.12
C GLU A 282 -17.84 1.85 -30.18
N ASP A 283 -19.11 1.46 -29.94
CA ASP A 283 -20.05 2.14 -29.04
C ASP A 283 -19.57 2.17 -27.56
N ASP A 284 -18.83 1.13 -27.14
CA ASP A 284 -18.26 1.08 -25.79
C ASP A 284 -17.15 2.13 -25.60
N ARG A 285 -16.49 2.57 -26.70
CA ARG A 285 -15.32 3.45 -26.62
C ARG A 285 -15.65 4.94 -26.45
N GLU A 286 -16.79 5.39 -26.96
CA GLU A 286 -17.27 6.75 -26.68
C GLU A 286 -17.68 6.88 -25.21
N SER A 287 -18.41 5.89 -24.67
CA SER A 287 -18.77 5.80 -23.26
C SER A 287 -17.53 5.85 -22.35
N ILE A 288 -16.50 5.09 -22.69
CA ILE A 288 -15.18 5.10 -22.05
C ILE A 288 -14.56 6.51 -22.02
N THR A 289 -14.57 7.20 -23.16
CA THR A 289 -13.98 8.54 -23.28
C THR A 289 -14.74 9.54 -22.41
N LEU A 290 -16.08 9.45 -22.38
CA LEU A 290 -16.93 10.27 -21.52
C LEU A 290 -16.68 10.00 -20.02
N GLN A 291 -16.43 8.74 -19.64
CA GLN A 291 -16.06 8.38 -18.27
C GLN A 291 -14.71 9.00 -17.88
N LEU A 292 -13.69 8.90 -18.73
CA LEU A 292 -12.39 9.56 -18.52
C LEU A 292 -12.53 11.09 -18.39
N ILE A 293 -13.34 11.71 -19.26
CA ILE A 293 -13.63 13.15 -19.18
C ILE A 293 -14.31 13.49 -17.84
N SER A 294 -15.27 12.68 -17.39
CA SER A 294 -15.91 12.85 -16.08
C SER A 294 -14.89 12.80 -14.93
N VAL A 295 -13.96 11.83 -14.96
CA VAL A 295 -12.86 11.75 -13.98
C VAL A 295 -11.99 13.01 -14.04
N PHE A 296 -11.60 13.48 -15.23
CA PHE A 296 -10.81 14.70 -15.37
C PHE A 296 -11.50 15.94 -14.79
N HIS A 297 -12.83 16.08 -14.95
CA HIS A 297 -13.58 17.16 -14.31
C HIS A 297 -13.49 17.12 -12.79
N GLY A 298 -13.45 15.91 -12.21
CA GLY A 298 -13.18 15.68 -10.80
C GLY A 298 -11.79 16.15 -10.33
N LEU A 299 -10.82 16.16 -11.24
CA LEU A 299 -9.41 16.53 -11.00
C LEU A 299 -9.06 17.98 -11.37
N ARG A 300 -10.05 18.79 -11.75
CA ARG A 300 -9.92 20.19 -12.20
C ARG A 300 -9.00 21.11 -11.40
N ASN A 301 -8.73 20.80 -10.13
CA ASN A 301 -7.88 21.62 -9.27
C ASN A 301 -6.39 21.28 -9.35
N ALA A 302 -6.02 20.15 -9.95
CA ALA A 302 -4.63 19.71 -10.06
C ALA A 302 -3.76 20.73 -10.81
N LYS A 303 -2.55 20.96 -10.30
CA LYS A 303 -1.49 21.75 -10.94
C LYS A 303 -0.56 20.88 -11.77
N SER A 304 -0.40 19.64 -11.36
CA SER A 304 0.38 18.63 -12.08
C SER A 304 -0.50 17.43 -12.39
N LEU A 305 -0.57 17.06 -13.66
CA LEU A 305 -1.23 15.84 -14.12
C LEU A 305 -0.18 14.93 -14.75
N LYS A 306 -0.15 13.66 -14.33
CA LYS A 306 0.65 12.61 -14.95
C LYS A 306 -0.29 11.56 -15.52
N LEU A 307 -0.20 11.35 -16.83
CA LEU A 307 -0.82 10.22 -17.49
C LEU A 307 0.25 9.14 -17.55
N TYR A 308 0.12 8.10 -16.73
CA TYR A 308 1.10 7.02 -16.63
C TYR A 308 0.51 5.71 -17.11
N GLY A 309 1.34 4.84 -17.67
CA GLY A 309 0.83 3.72 -18.45
C GLY A 309 0.54 4.16 -19.88
N VAL A 310 1.29 3.55 -20.79
CA VAL A 310 1.33 3.86 -22.23
C VAL A 310 -0.07 3.91 -22.86
N THR A 311 -0.93 3.00 -22.43
CA THR A 311 -2.31 2.82 -22.86
C THR A 311 -3.18 4.04 -22.64
N THR A 312 -2.97 4.82 -21.58
CA THR A 312 -3.79 6.02 -21.31
C THR A 312 -3.61 7.06 -22.41
N VAL A 313 -2.36 7.34 -22.80
CA VAL A 313 -2.07 8.29 -23.88
C VAL A 313 -2.58 7.78 -25.22
N GLU A 314 -2.42 6.47 -25.50
CA GLU A 314 -2.90 5.85 -26.73
C GLU A 314 -4.43 5.87 -26.85
N VAL A 315 -5.16 5.56 -25.76
CA VAL A 315 -6.62 5.61 -25.72
C VAL A 315 -7.09 7.04 -26.00
N LEU A 316 -6.56 8.04 -25.29
CA LEU A 316 -6.95 9.44 -25.50
C LEU A 316 -6.56 9.93 -26.90
N SER A 317 -5.43 9.48 -27.44
CA SER A 317 -4.96 9.86 -28.78
C SER A 317 -5.92 9.43 -29.88
N LYS A 318 -6.59 8.28 -29.72
CA LYS A 318 -7.60 7.79 -30.67
C LYS A 318 -8.86 8.67 -30.73
N PHE A 319 -9.10 9.51 -29.72
CA PHE A 319 -10.32 10.33 -29.60
C PHE A 319 -10.03 11.84 -29.55
N CYS A 320 -8.91 12.28 -30.12
CA CYS A 320 -8.53 13.70 -30.12
C CYS A 320 -9.63 14.62 -30.70
N GLU A 321 -10.36 14.19 -31.73
CA GLU A 321 -11.43 14.99 -32.34
C GLU A 321 -12.60 15.24 -31.36
N LEU A 322 -12.95 14.26 -30.52
CA LEU A 322 -13.96 14.43 -29.48
C LEU A 322 -13.45 15.39 -28.39
N LEU A 323 -12.19 15.22 -27.97
CA LEU A 323 -11.56 16.07 -26.95
C LEU A 323 -11.42 17.53 -27.41
N GLU A 324 -11.12 17.78 -28.68
CA GLU A 324 -10.98 19.15 -29.24
C GLU A 324 -12.26 19.98 -29.08
N ASN A 325 -13.42 19.35 -29.16
CA ASN A 325 -14.72 19.99 -29.02
C ASN A 325 -15.10 20.27 -27.55
N GLN A 326 -14.40 19.68 -26.59
CA GLN A 326 -14.66 19.86 -25.17
C GLN A 326 -13.85 21.04 -24.58
N PRO A 327 -14.34 21.68 -23.51
CA PRO A 327 -13.52 22.59 -22.71
C PRO A 327 -12.46 21.79 -21.93
N SER A 328 -11.32 22.42 -21.64
CA SER A 328 -10.37 21.82 -20.68
C SER A 328 -11.00 21.79 -19.29
N PRO A 329 -10.93 20.66 -18.57
CA PRO A 329 -11.33 20.62 -17.18
C PRO A 329 -10.29 21.25 -16.24
N PHE A 330 -9.09 21.63 -16.71
CA PHE A 330 -7.97 22.03 -15.84
C PHE A 330 -7.56 23.52 -15.95
N PRO A 331 -8.24 24.44 -15.25
CA PRO A 331 -7.88 25.87 -15.27
C PRO A 331 -6.54 26.22 -14.60
N LYS A 332 -6.03 25.33 -13.73
CA LYS A 332 -4.82 25.53 -12.91
C LYS A 332 -3.63 24.68 -13.33
N LEU A 333 -3.72 23.94 -14.45
CA LEU A 333 -2.67 23.02 -14.85
C LEU A 333 -1.40 23.79 -15.26
N GLU A 334 -0.28 23.43 -14.64
CA GLU A 334 1.05 23.99 -14.87
C GLU A 334 2.00 22.95 -15.47
N SER A 335 1.82 21.67 -15.12
CA SER A 335 2.67 20.56 -15.53
C SER A 335 1.85 19.39 -16.06
N LEU A 336 2.24 18.86 -17.22
CA LEU A 336 1.68 17.65 -17.82
C LEU A 336 2.81 16.65 -18.10
N ILE A 337 2.73 15.47 -17.49
CA ILE A 337 3.69 14.39 -17.69
C ILE A 337 2.96 13.29 -18.47
N LEU A 338 3.54 12.88 -19.59
CA LEU A 338 2.98 11.89 -20.49
C LEU A 338 3.93 10.71 -20.60
N ASP A 339 3.50 9.56 -20.11
CA ASP A 339 4.17 8.27 -20.33
C ASP A 339 3.60 7.63 -21.61
N SER A 340 4.44 7.47 -22.64
CA SER A 340 4.01 6.90 -23.92
C SER A 340 5.10 6.04 -24.55
N LYS A 341 4.70 4.94 -25.20
CA LYS A 341 5.58 4.12 -26.06
C LYS A 341 5.96 4.87 -27.33
N THR A 342 5.13 5.81 -27.78
CA THR A 342 5.37 6.56 -29.01
C THR A 342 6.00 7.92 -28.69
N GLU A 343 7.02 8.30 -29.47
CA GLU A 343 7.62 9.65 -29.40
C GLU A 343 6.65 10.75 -29.87
N ILE A 344 5.56 10.38 -30.56
CA ILE A 344 4.62 11.31 -31.17
C ILE A 344 3.30 11.26 -30.40
N VAL A 345 3.16 12.15 -29.43
CA VAL A 345 1.84 12.46 -28.83
C VAL A 345 1.15 13.50 -29.72
N PRO A 346 -0.14 13.31 -30.09
CA PRO A 346 -0.88 14.29 -30.87
C PRO A 346 -0.91 15.66 -30.17
N TYR A 347 -0.51 16.71 -30.89
CA TYR A 347 -0.57 18.10 -30.38
C TYR A 347 -1.98 18.48 -29.91
N LYS A 348 -3.00 17.88 -30.53
CA LYS A 348 -4.42 18.03 -30.18
C LYS A 348 -4.71 17.63 -28.73
N LEU A 349 -4.10 16.54 -28.26
CA LEU A 349 -4.27 16.05 -26.89
C LEU A 349 -3.67 17.02 -25.86
N VAL A 350 -2.46 17.52 -26.14
CA VAL A 350 -1.81 18.55 -25.30
C VAL A 350 -2.65 19.83 -25.27
N ASN A 351 -3.14 20.27 -26.43
CA ASN A 351 -4.00 21.43 -26.55
C ASN A 351 -5.28 21.28 -25.72
N TYR A 352 -5.91 20.10 -25.71
CA TYR A 352 -7.09 19.83 -24.89
C TYR A 352 -6.84 20.12 -23.40
N PHE A 353 -5.73 19.61 -22.83
CA PHE A 353 -5.44 19.80 -21.40
C PHE A 353 -5.15 21.26 -21.04
N PHE A 354 -4.48 22.03 -21.91
CA PHE A 354 -4.14 23.44 -21.64
C PHE A 354 -5.12 24.46 -22.22
N LYS A 355 -6.20 24.03 -22.88
CA LYS A 355 -7.19 24.92 -23.51
C LYS A 355 -7.83 25.83 -22.47
N GLY A 356 -7.52 27.13 -22.51
CA GLY A 356 -8.03 28.11 -21.54
C GLY A 356 -7.33 28.08 -20.18
N SER A 357 -6.20 27.37 -20.05
CA SER A 357 -5.34 27.45 -18.86
C SER A 357 -4.73 28.84 -18.73
N SER A 358 -4.58 29.30 -17.49
CA SER A 358 -3.90 30.56 -17.16
C SER A 358 -2.36 30.45 -17.20
N CYS A 359 -1.82 29.25 -17.43
CA CYS A 359 -0.39 29.01 -17.46
C CYS A 359 0.24 29.56 -18.75
N ALA A 360 1.13 30.55 -18.61
CA ALA A 360 1.82 31.19 -19.74
C ALA A 360 2.90 30.30 -20.39
N SER A 361 3.44 29.33 -19.65
CA SER A 361 4.52 28.44 -20.10
C SER A 361 4.37 27.05 -19.45
N PRO A 362 3.56 26.16 -20.03
CA PRO A 362 3.32 24.83 -19.46
C PRO A 362 4.58 23.96 -19.51
N ASN A 363 4.86 23.24 -18.42
CA ASN A 363 5.92 22.24 -18.39
C ASN A 363 5.36 20.91 -18.91
N ILE A 364 5.82 20.47 -20.08
CA ILE A 364 5.40 19.21 -20.68
C ILE A 364 6.59 18.26 -20.70
N LEU A 365 6.46 17.13 -20.00
CA LEU A 365 7.48 16.11 -19.93
C LEU A 365 6.99 14.83 -20.60
N TYR A 366 7.75 14.37 -21.58
CA TYR A 366 7.55 13.06 -22.22
C TYR A 366 8.49 12.07 -21.57
N VAL A 367 7.92 11.04 -20.94
CA VAL A 367 8.68 9.95 -20.33
C VAL A 367 8.53 8.74 -21.25
N SER A 368 9.63 8.30 -21.84
CA SER A 368 9.67 7.04 -22.56
C SER A 368 10.05 5.94 -21.57
N THR A 369 9.08 5.11 -21.18
CA THR A 369 9.36 3.90 -20.41
C THR A 369 9.88 2.80 -21.36
N PRO A 370 11.11 2.30 -21.18
CA PRO A 370 11.59 1.18 -21.97
C PRO A 370 10.79 -0.08 -21.61
N SER A 371 10.38 -0.81 -22.66
CA SER A 371 9.60 -2.06 -22.63
C SER A 371 10.20 -3.15 -21.76
#